data_AF-A0A239TKJ5-F1
#
_entry.id   AF-A0A239TKJ5-F1
#
_cell.length_a   1.000
_cell.length_b   1.000
_cell.length_c   1.000
_cell.angle_alpha   90.00
_cell.angle_beta   90.00
_cell.angle_gamma   90.00
#
_symmetry.space_group_name_H-M   'P 1'
#
loop_
_entity.id
_entity.type
_entity.pdbx_description
1 polymer ?
#
loop_
_entity_poly.entity_id
_entity_poly.type
_entity_poly.pdbx_seq_one_letter_code
_entity_poly.pdbx_strand_id
1 'polypeptide(L)'
;MKVDKLWLTYLGIGLMIVAIILNLLSLFNVIDLASWVSSLISALVIFNLYFLLFKGDKKYGKFFLIVGCLMIVFAIIEFII
;
A
#
# COMPACT_ATOMS: atom_id res chain seq x y z
N MET A 1 15.51 17.51 9.09
CA MET A 1 15.27 16.05 9.07
C MET A 1 16.55 15.38 8.58
N LYS A 2 17.06 14.35 9.26
CA LYS A 2 18.27 13.62 8.82
C LYS A 2 18.01 12.99 7.44
N VAL A 3 18.98 13.12 6.54
CA VAL A 3 18.91 12.73 5.11
C VAL A 3 18.40 11.30 4.90
N ASP A 4 18.71 10.39 5.82
CA ASP A 4 18.24 8.99 5.80
C ASP A 4 16.71 8.85 5.78
N LYS A 5 16.03 9.80 6.42
CA LYS A 5 14.56 9.81 6.51
C LYS A 5 13.90 10.25 5.20
N LEU A 6 14.57 11.07 4.40
CA LEU A 6 14.07 11.56 3.13
C LEU A 6 14.13 10.48 2.05
N TRP A 7 15.21 9.68 2.02
CA TRP A 7 15.37 8.62 1.03
C TRP A 7 14.28 7.54 1.14
N LEU A 8 13.96 7.12 2.37
CA LEU A 8 12.83 6.22 2.66
C LEU A 8 11.48 6.79 2.21
N THR A 9 11.29 8.10 2.37
CA THR A 9 10.08 8.79 1.90
C THR A 9 9.99 8.77 0.37
N TYR A 10 11.08 9.08 -0.33
CA TYR A 10 11.10 9.03 -1.80
C TYR A 10 10.89 7.60 -2.33
N LEU A 11 11.47 6.61 -1.67
CA LEU A 11 11.28 5.19 -2.02
C LEU A 11 9.83 4.75 -1.79
N GLY A 12 9.22 5.16 -0.68
CA GLY A 12 7.80 4.92 -0.39
C GLY A 12 6.86 5.55 -1.42
N ILE A 13 7.14 6.80 -1.83
CA ILE A 13 6.40 7.49 -2.89
C ILE A 13 6.58 6.78 -4.24
N GLY A 14 7.80 6.36 -4.57
CA GLY A 14 8.09 5.61 -5.80
C GLY A 14 7.31 4.30 -5.87
N LEU A 15 7.30 3.53 -4.78
CA LEU A 15 6.50 2.31 -4.68
C LEU A 15 5.00 2.58 -4.81
N MET A 16 4.52 3.70 -4.25
CA MET A 16 3.12 4.10 -4.35
C MET A 16 2.71 4.41 -5.80
N ILE A 17 3.58 5.07 -6.57
CA ILE A 17 3.34 5.37 -7.98
C ILE A 17 3.29 4.06 -8.80
N VAL A 18 4.24 3.15 -8.59
CA VAL A 18 4.28 1.85 -9.27
C VAL A 18 3.01 1.04 -8.96
N ALA A 19 2.58 1.02 -7.71
CA ALA A 19 1.35 0.36 -7.28
C ALA A 19 0.10 0.89 -8.00
N ILE A 20 -0.01 2.22 -8.14
CA ILE A 20 -1.13 2.86 -8.85
C ILE A 20 -1.10 2.49 -10.34
N ILE A 21 0.08 2.49 -10.97
CA ILE A 21 0.24 2.10 -12.38
C ILE A 21 -0.18 0.64 -12.59
N LEU A 22 0.26 -0.28 -11.73
CA LEU A 22 -0.12 -1.69 -11.81
C LEU A 22 -1.63 -1.89 -11.65
N ASN A 23 -2.26 -1.20 -10.69
CA ASN A 23 -3.72 -1.25 -10.53
C ASN A 23 -4.48 -0.67 -11.73
N LEU A 24 -4.00 0.41 -12.35
CA LEU A 24 -4.60 0.96 -13.57
C LEU A 24 -4.47 -0.02 -14.75
N LEU A 25 -3.29 -0.60 -14.95
CA LEU A 25 -3.07 -1.58 -16.01
C LEU A 25 -3.93 -2.84 -15.81
N SER A 26 -4.12 -3.27 -14.56
CA SER A 26 -5.03 -4.35 -14.20
C SER A 26 -6.50 -3.98 -14.48
N LEU A 27 -6.93 -2.75 -14.15
CA LEU A 27 -8.30 -2.28 -14.41
C LEU A 27 -8.66 -2.31 -15.91
N PHE A 28 -7.69 -2.05 -16.79
CA PHE A 28 -7.87 -2.12 -18.24
C PHE A 28 -7.62 -3.52 -18.82
N ASN A 29 -7.47 -4.56 -17.97
CA ASN A 29 -7.12 -5.93 -18.36
C ASN A 29 -5.85 -6.03 -19.22
N VAL A 30 -4.93 -5.07 -19.10
CA VAL A 30 -3.65 -5.09 -19.84
C VAL A 30 -2.68 -6.08 -19.18
N ILE A 31 -2.77 -6.23 -17.86
CA ILE A 31 -1.99 -7.18 -17.07
C ILE A 31 -2.97 -7.97 -16.20
N ASP A 32 -2.87 -9.30 -16.26
CA ASP A 32 -3.59 -10.17 -15.35
C ASP A 32 -2.86 -10.22 -14.01
N LEU A 33 -3.36 -9.42 -13.06
CA LEU A 33 -2.81 -9.34 -11.72
C LEU A 33 -3.68 -10.20 -10.81
N ALA A 34 -3.11 -11.24 -10.23
CA ALA A 34 -3.84 -12.06 -9.26
C ALA A 34 -4.37 -11.18 -8.12
N SER A 35 -5.61 -11.41 -7.68
CA SER A 35 -6.29 -10.52 -6.73
C SER A 35 -5.49 -10.35 -5.43
N TRP A 36 -4.88 -11.43 -4.94
CA TRP A 36 -4.04 -11.41 -3.75
C TRP A 36 -2.82 -10.49 -3.90
N VAL A 37 -2.27 -10.37 -5.12
CA VAL A 37 -1.15 -9.44 -5.42
C VAL A 37 -1.66 -8.00 -5.40
N SER A 38 -2.82 -7.72 -5.99
CA SER A 38 -3.43 -6.37 -5.95
C SER A 38 -3.75 -5.94 -4.51
N SER A 39 -4.27 -6.87 -3.70
CA SER A 39 -4.56 -6.66 -2.28
C SER A 39 -3.30 -6.37 -1.46
N LEU A 40 -2.19 -7.09 -1.70
CA LEU A 40 -0.89 -6.82 -1.06
C LEU A 40 -0.30 -5.47 -1.46
N ILE A 41 -0.37 -5.13 -2.75
CA ILE A 41 0.11 -3.84 -3.27
C ILE A 41 -0.68 -2.69 -2.62
N SER A 42 -2.01 -2.85 -2.54
CA SER A 42 -2.89 -1.87 -1.91
C SER A 42 -2.61 -1.72 -0.41
N ALA A 43 -2.34 -2.81 0.31
CA ALA A 43 -1.90 -2.75 1.70
C ALA A 43 -0.60 -1.97 1.86
N LEU A 44 0.41 -2.23 1.01
CA LEU A 44 1.68 -1.51 0.99
C LEU A 44 1.51 -0.01 0.78
N VAL A 45 0.62 0.39 -0.13
CA VAL A 45 0.26 1.81 -0.36
C VAL A 45 -0.34 2.42 0.91
N ILE A 46 -1.30 1.74 1.54
CA ILE A 46 -1.95 2.22 2.76
C ILE A 46 -0.96 2.36 3.93
N PHE A 47 -0.04 1.40 4.08
CA PHE A 47 1.03 1.51 5.08
C PHE A 47 1.97 2.68 4.79
N ASN A 48 2.33 2.92 3.53
CA ASN A 48 3.10 4.10 3.15
C ASN A 48 2.36 5.40 3.48
N LEU A 49 1.07 5.50 3.17
CA LEU A 49 0.25 6.65 3.53
C LEU A 49 0.20 6.86 5.05
N TYR A 50 0.06 5.78 5.82
CA TYR A 50 0.16 5.84 7.28
C TYR A 50 1.49 6.43 7.74
N PHE A 51 2.62 5.87 7.29
CA PHE A 51 3.94 6.31 7.75
C PHE A 51 4.31 7.73 7.29
N LEU A 52 3.84 8.15 6.12
CA LEU A 52 4.16 9.45 5.51
C LEU A 52 3.27 10.59 6.00
N LEU A 53 1.95 10.36 6.04
CA LEU A 53 0.96 11.44 6.24
C LEU A 53 0.32 11.38 7.62
N PHE A 54 0.06 10.18 8.16
CA PHE A 54 -0.81 10.02 9.32
C PHE A 54 -0.12 9.50 10.58
N LYS A 55 1.20 9.29 10.56
CA LYS A 55 1.97 8.80 11.72
C LYS A 55 1.84 9.72 12.94
N GLY A 56 1.69 11.04 12.71
CA GLY A 56 1.48 12.03 13.76
C GLY A 56 0.03 12.17 14.21
N ASP A 57 -0.92 11.65 13.43
CA ASP A 57 -2.35 11.76 13.71
C ASP A 57 -2.88 10.48 14.37
N LYS A 58 -3.25 10.57 15.65
CA LYS A 58 -3.68 9.41 16.45
C LYS A 58 -5.01 8.79 15.99
N LYS A 59 -5.88 9.55 15.31
CA LYS A 59 -7.20 9.06 14.87
C LYS A 59 -7.10 8.45 13.48
N TYR A 60 -6.61 9.22 12.52
CA TYR A 60 -6.49 8.76 11.14
C TYR A 60 -5.37 7.73 10.98
N GLY A 61 -4.26 7.88 11.71
CA GLY A 61 -3.17 6.90 11.67
C GLY A 61 -3.62 5.50 12.08
N LYS A 62 -4.39 5.37 13.17
CA LYS A 62 -4.96 4.08 13.59
C LYS A 62 -5.88 3.48 12.53
N PHE A 63 -6.73 4.30 11.90
CA PHE A 63 -7.62 3.85 10.84
C PHE A 63 -6.83 3.27 9.65
N PHE A 64 -5.86 4.01 9.10
CA PHE A 64 -5.05 3.53 7.98
C PHE A 64 -4.28 2.25 8.33
N LEU A 65 -3.76 2.15 9.56
CA LEU A 65 -3.03 0.96 9.99
C LEU A 65 -3.96 -0.27 10.11
N ILE A 66 -5.19 -0.09 10.61
CA ILE A 66 -6.20 -1.16 10.65
C ILE A 66 -6.59 -1.59 9.23
N VAL A 67 -6.87 -0.64 8.34
CA VAL A 67 -7.25 -0.94 6.95
C VAL A 67 -6.13 -1.67 6.22
N GLY A 68 -4.88 -1.24 6.40
CA GLY A 68 -3.71 -1.91 5.83
C GLY A 68 -3.56 -3.35 6.33
N CYS A 69 -3.73 -3.57 7.64
CA CYS A 69 -3.73 -4.93 8.20
C CYS A 69 -4.86 -5.80 7.65
N LEU A 70 -6.08 -5.27 7.54
CA LEU A 70 -7.22 -6.01 6.99
C LEU A 70 -6.96 -6.44 5.54
N MET A 71 -6.38 -5.56 4.71
CA MET A 71 -6.05 -5.90 3.33
C MET A 71 -5.00 -7.02 3.23
N ILE A 72 -4.04 -7.10 4.16
CA ILE A 72 -3.10 -8.23 4.23
C ILE A 72 -3.85 -9.51 4.58
N VAL A 73 -4.76 -9.47 5.55
CA VAL A 73 -5.57 -10.65 5.93
C VAL A 73 -6.40 -11.13 4.75
N PHE A 74 -7.08 -10.22 4.04
CA PHE A 74 -7.82 -10.58 2.82
C PHE A 74 -6.92 -11.14 1.73
N ALA A 75 -5.74 -10.57 1.50
CA ALA A 75 -4.79 -11.08 0.53
C ALA A 75 -4.32 -12.51 0.85
N ILE A 76 -4.12 -12.83 2.14
CA ILE A 76 -3.75 -14.18 2.58
C ILE A 76 -4.91 -15.16 2.35
N ILE A 77 -6.15 -14.75 2.62
CA ILE A 77 -7.33 -15.56 2.38
C ILE A 77 -7.49 -15.85 0.88
N GLU A 78 -7.37 -14.82 0.03
CA GLU A 78 -7.42 -14.94 -1.44
C GLU A 78 -6.26 -15.74 -2.03
N PHE A 79 -5.13 -15.87 -1.32
CA PHE A 79 -4.03 -16.71 -1.74
C PHE A 79 -4.25 -18.19 -1.44
N ILE A 80 -4.99 -18.49 -0.35
CA ILE A 80 -5.22 -19.86 0.12
C ILE A 80 -6.42 -20.51 -0.60
N ILE A 81 -7.45 -19.73 -0.91
CA ILE A 81 -8.68 -20.17 -1.62
C ILE A 81 -8.45 -20.14 -3.13
#